data_AF-A0A357IQP2-F1
#
_entry.id   AF-A0A357IQP2-F1
#
_cell.length_a   1.000
_cell.length_b   1.000
_cell.length_c   1.000
_cell.angle_alpha   90.00
_cell.angle_beta   90.00
_cell.angle_gamma   90.00
#
_symmetry.space_group_name_H-M   'P 1'
#
loop_
_entity.id
_entity.type
_entity.pdbx_description
1 polymer ?
#
loop_
_entity_poly.entity_id
_entity_poly.type
_entity_poly.pdbx_seq_one_letter_code
_entity_poly.pdbx_strand_id
1 'polypeptide(L)'
;MKLSRDPKFESLLARLFQKEHLQEEASSLLNEFLSIPVEEKQAVFASLKPGFPFRDYFCSFFYEDVSALYEEGLKKGIRCIDPTPLLSENPYWEKLRDLKIQERNLKLIQKEVGPYSLYPYSFTEVGSAPFYEETPCFAYSDHSFSYPEFSSSGRPWMSLLPHEILTMQEPIQNAKGKVLTYGLGMGYFAYMACLKEDVSSVTAVEKDPAVLAFFREHLLPFFPKQKLILIKGDALEFAGKGEKGSYDFLFMDVHHDAEDGLPIYLRFKKSEGIALRSEYWIERDILVYLRRYLIAFLEEQNNPEIAKEGGKAYLPGKDFPSRLFSEIYRLSEGVSLENEGDLAEFLSDENLKRMAAELKAF
;
A
#
# COMPACT_ATOMS: atom_id res chain seq x y z
N MET A 1 25.13 -0.11 -14.49
CA MET A 1 24.70 1.26 -14.85
C MET A 1 25.90 2.20 -14.92
N LYS A 2 25.82 3.28 -15.70
CA LYS A 2 26.77 4.40 -15.70
C LYS A 2 26.05 5.68 -15.25
N LEU A 3 26.61 6.37 -14.26
CA LEU A 3 26.15 7.68 -13.83
C LEU A 3 27.10 8.76 -14.36
N SER A 4 26.56 9.86 -14.89
CA SER A 4 27.37 10.99 -15.32
C SER A 4 28.13 11.62 -14.16
N ARG A 5 29.34 12.08 -14.45
CA ARG A 5 30.22 12.84 -13.54
C ARG A 5 30.16 14.34 -13.82
N ASP A 6 29.16 14.78 -14.56
CA ASP A 6 28.89 16.21 -14.74
C ASP A 6 28.49 16.83 -13.38
N PRO A 7 29.10 17.96 -12.97
CA PRO A 7 28.84 18.55 -11.66
C PRO A 7 27.37 18.90 -11.40
N LYS A 8 26.58 19.25 -12.43
CA LYS A 8 25.15 19.54 -12.25
C LYS A 8 24.38 18.26 -11.95
N PHE A 9 24.69 17.18 -12.65
CA PHE A 9 24.07 15.89 -12.42
C PHE A 9 24.48 15.29 -11.07
N GLU A 10 25.74 15.42 -10.66
CA GLU A 10 26.18 14.99 -9.32
C GLU A 10 25.47 15.79 -8.21
N SER A 11 25.29 17.11 -8.41
CA SER A 11 24.51 17.94 -7.48
C SER A 11 23.03 17.52 -7.44
N LEU A 12 22.47 17.10 -8.57
CA LEU A 12 21.11 16.58 -8.65
C LEU A 12 20.95 15.29 -7.84
N LEU A 13 21.85 14.32 -8.03
CA LEU A 13 21.87 13.06 -7.29
C LEU A 13 22.06 13.29 -5.79
N ALA A 14 23.00 14.16 -5.39
CA ALA A 14 23.22 14.47 -3.98
C ALA A 14 21.95 15.04 -3.31
N ARG A 15 21.19 15.88 -4.02
CA ARG A 15 19.91 16.40 -3.52
C ARG A 15 18.82 15.33 -3.44
N LEU A 16 18.79 14.40 -4.40
CA LEU A 16 17.87 13.26 -4.37
C LEU A 16 18.15 12.37 -3.15
N PHE A 17 19.40 11.97 -2.94
CA PHE A 17 19.79 11.10 -1.81
C PHE A 17 19.54 11.79 -0.48
N GLN A 18 19.94 13.06 -0.33
CA GLN A 18 19.64 13.83 0.87
C GLN A 18 18.13 13.85 1.18
N LYS A 19 17.30 13.99 0.14
CA LYS A 19 15.84 14.02 0.32
C LYS A 19 15.30 12.66 0.74
N GLU A 20 15.81 11.57 0.16
CA GLU A 20 15.45 10.20 0.54
C GLU A 20 15.77 9.94 2.03
N HIS A 21 16.99 10.24 2.46
CA HIS A 21 17.41 10.07 3.86
C HIS A 21 16.49 10.82 4.84
N LEU A 22 16.08 12.04 4.49
CA LEU A 22 15.13 12.83 5.29
C LEU A 22 13.73 12.21 5.34
N GLN A 23 13.28 11.57 4.25
CA GLN A 23 11.99 10.89 4.20
C GLN A 23 12.00 9.59 5.02
N GLU A 24 13.10 8.84 4.99
CA GLU A 24 13.28 7.63 5.79
C GLU A 24 13.28 7.93 7.29
N GLU A 25 14.09 8.91 7.73
CA GLU A 25 14.17 9.34 9.13
C GLU A 25 12.78 9.74 9.65
N ALA A 26 12.07 10.54 8.89
CA ALA A 26 10.79 11.04 9.33
C ALA A 26 9.64 10.01 9.21
N SER A 27 9.72 9.08 8.26
CA SER A 27 8.85 7.88 8.24
C SER A 27 9.08 7.04 9.50
N SER A 28 10.33 6.86 9.93
CA SER A 28 10.67 6.13 11.16
C SER A 28 10.06 6.78 12.40
N LEU A 29 10.21 8.10 12.54
CA LEU A 29 9.63 8.85 13.66
C LEU A 29 8.09 8.80 13.68
N LEU A 30 7.46 8.91 12.51
CA LEU A 30 6.01 8.76 12.40
C LEU A 30 5.55 7.36 12.81
N ASN A 31 6.26 6.31 12.37
CA ASN A 31 5.97 4.93 12.74
C ASN A 31 6.18 4.68 14.25
N GLU A 32 7.22 5.23 14.84
CA GLU A 32 7.44 5.20 16.29
C GLU A 32 6.26 5.83 17.02
N PHE A 33 5.86 7.03 16.60
CA PHE A 33 4.69 7.69 17.18
C PHE A 33 3.43 6.83 17.02
N LEU A 34 3.14 6.32 15.82
CA LEU A 34 1.94 5.51 15.54
C LEU A 34 1.92 4.22 16.36
N SER A 35 3.09 3.67 16.69
CA SER A 35 3.25 2.46 17.52
C SER A 35 2.94 2.68 19.00
N ILE A 36 2.96 3.92 19.50
CA ILE A 36 2.55 4.23 20.87
C ILE A 36 1.07 3.82 21.05
N PRO A 37 0.72 3.05 22.10
CA PRO A 37 -0.65 2.58 22.33
C PRO A 37 -1.68 3.71 22.33
N VAL A 38 -2.84 3.43 21.73
CA VAL A 38 -3.93 4.41 21.61
C VAL A 38 -4.40 4.87 22.99
N GLU A 39 -4.37 4.00 24.00
CA GLU A 39 -4.75 4.32 25.38
C GLU A 39 -3.81 5.37 26.01
N GLU A 40 -2.52 5.31 25.69
CA GLU A 40 -1.51 6.27 26.16
C GLU A 40 -1.67 7.63 25.47
N LYS A 41 -2.10 7.63 24.19
CA LYS A 41 -2.42 8.84 23.42
C LYS A 41 -3.77 9.45 23.80
N GLN A 42 -4.77 8.61 24.08
CA GLN A 42 -6.15 9.01 24.34
C GLN A 42 -6.27 9.89 25.57
N ALA A 43 -5.45 9.69 26.61
CA ALA A 43 -5.47 10.55 27.79
C ALA A 43 -5.13 12.02 27.45
N VAL A 44 -4.20 12.23 26.50
CA VAL A 44 -3.81 13.57 26.03
C VAL A 44 -4.85 14.12 25.06
N PHE A 45 -5.28 13.30 24.09
CA PHE A 45 -6.12 13.74 22.98
C PHE A 45 -7.61 13.86 23.31
N ALA A 46 -8.14 13.05 24.22
CA ALA A 46 -9.55 13.13 24.63
C ALA A 46 -9.89 14.42 25.39
N SER A 47 -8.89 15.14 25.91
CA SER A 47 -9.07 16.43 26.58
C SER A 47 -9.15 17.63 25.61
N LEU A 48 -8.80 17.41 24.34
CA LEU A 48 -8.76 18.46 23.33
C LEU A 48 -10.18 18.83 22.87
N LYS A 49 -10.43 20.14 22.74
CA LYS A 49 -11.73 20.68 22.35
C LYS A 49 -11.83 20.86 20.83
N PRO A 50 -13.03 20.78 20.23
CA PRO A 50 -13.25 21.13 18.83
C PRO A 50 -12.56 22.45 18.43
N GLY A 51 -11.88 22.44 17.29
CA GLY A 51 -11.07 23.58 16.82
C GLY A 51 -9.65 23.66 17.40
N PHE A 52 -9.22 22.69 18.21
CA PHE A 52 -7.81 22.60 18.62
C PHE A 52 -6.90 22.43 17.39
N PRO A 53 -5.76 23.13 17.31
CA PRO A 53 -4.83 23.03 16.18
C PRO A 53 -3.99 21.74 16.28
N PHE A 54 -4.68 20.59 16.26
CA PHE A 54 -4.07 19.28 16.50
C PHE A 54 -2.93 18.99 15.53
N ARG A 55 -3.10 19.33 14.24
CA ARG A 55 -2.04 19.16 13.25
C ARG A 55 -0.74 19.88 13.63
N ASP A 56 -0.82 21.13 14.07
CA ASP A 56 0.37 21.91 14.44
C ASP A 56 0.98 21.37 15.74
N TYR A 57 0.14 21.01 16.70
CA TYR A 57 0.56 20.37 17.94
C TYR A 57 1.24 19.01 17.67
N PHE A 58 0.68 18.20 16.78
CA PHE A 58 1.24 16.92 16.39
C PHE A 58 2.60 17.08 15.71
N CYS A 59 2.72 18.00 14.75
CA CYS A 59 4.00 18.25 14.07
C CYS A 59 5.07 18.79 15.04
N SER A 60 4.67 19.49 16.11
CA SER A 60 5.61 20.01 17.11
C SER A 60 6.38 18.92 17.89
N PHE A 61 5.88 17.68 17.93
CA PHE A 61 6.60 16.55 18.53
C PHE A 61 7.87 16.16 17.76
N PHE A 62 7.96 16.55 16.49
CA PHE A 62 9.09 16.21 15.62
C PHE A 62 10.03 17.41 15.38
N TYR A 63 9.75 18.57 15.98
CA TYR A 63 10.42 19.83 15.63
C TYR A 63 11.94 19.82 15.84
N GLU A 64 12.45 19.02 16.78
CA GLU A 64 13.89 18.86 17.01
C GLU A 64 14.52 17.76 16.15
N ASP A 65 13.71 16.82 15.65
CA ASP A 65 14.18 15.56 15.06
C ASP A 65 14.00 15.49 13.54
N VAL A 66 13.25 16.42 12.90
CA VAL A 66 13.10 16.46 11.43
C VAL A 66 13.43 17.81 10.81
N SER A 67 13.88 17.77 9.56
CA SER A 67 14.08 18.99 8.77
C SER A 67 12.76 19.74 8.50
N ALA A 68 12.84 21.07 8.42
CA ALA A 68 11.69 21.94 8.11
C ALA A 68 10.99 21.59 6.79
N LEU A 69 11.73 21.04 5.80
CA LEU A 69 11.17 20.63 4.51
C LEU A 69 10.18 19.47 4.69
N TYR A 70 10.53 18.48 5.52
CA TYR A 70 9.64 17.37 5.82
C TYR A 70 8.52 17.78 6.77
N GLU A 71 8.76 18.66 7.74
CA GLU A 71 7.69 19.21 8.58
C GLU A 71 6.58 19.80 7.71
N GLU A 72 6.94 20.53 6.65
CA GLU A 72 5.97 21.08 5.69
C GLU A 72 5.20 19.98 4.94
N GLY A 73 5.89 18.91 4.49
CA GLY A 73 5.29 17.75 3.85
C GLY A 73 4.33 16.96 4.77
N LEU A 74 4.80 16.55 5.95
CA LEU A 74 4.00 15.87 6.96
C LEU A 74 2.76 16.69 7.35
N LYS A 75 2.94 17.99 7.55
CA LYS A 75 1.85 18.92 7.86
C LYS A 75 0.88 19.08 6.68
N LYS A 76 1.31 18.98 5.43
CA LYS A 76 0.40 18.93 4.26
C LYS A 76 -0.38 17.61 4.19
N GLY A 77 0.25 16.51 4.61
CA GLY A 77 -0.32 15.16 4.61
C GLY A 77 -1.36 14.90 5.69
N ILE A 78 -1.32 15.65 6.80
CA ILE A 78 -2.26 15.50 7.92
C ILE A 78 -3.47 16.42 7.77
N ARG A 79 -4.67 15.83 7.70
CA ARG A 79 -5.92 16.56 7.43
C ARG A 79 -6.98 16.30 8.49
N CYS A 80 -7.75 17.33 8.85
CA CYS A 80 -8.96 17.16 9.67
C CYS A 80 -10.11 16.76 8.74
N ILE A 81 -10.60 15.54 8.86
CA ILE A 81 -11.63 14.99 7.97
C ILE A 81 -12.69 14.29 8.82
N ASP A 82 -13.96 14.60 8.55
CA ASP A 82 -15.11 13.82 9.03
C ASP A 82 -15.30 12.59 8.12
N PRO A 83 -15.07 11.37 8.62
CA PRO A 83 -15.24 10.16 7.81
C PRO A 83 -16.70 9.71 7.71
N THR A 84 -17.62 10.30 8.47
CA THR A 84 -19.03 9.86 8.58
C THR A 84 -19.74 9.81 7.23
N PRO A 85 -19.64 10.82 6.33
CA PRO A 85 -20.27 10.75 5.01
C PRO A 85 -19.74 9.57 4.19
N LEU A 86 -18.41 9.38 4.16
CA LEU A 86 -17.77 8.30 3.41
C LEU A 86 -18.21 6.91 3.90
N LEU A 87 -18.32 6.72 5.22
CA LEU A 87 -18.72 5.45 5.83
C LEU A 87 -20.21 5.18 5.63
N SER A 88 -21.07 6.16 5.94
CA SER A 88 -22.53 5.99 5.89
C SER A 88 -23.10 5.86 4.48
N GLU A 89 -22.43 6.42 3.48
CA GLU A 89 -22.80 6.24 2.06
C GLU A 89 -22.30 4.91 1.49
N ASN A 90 -21.41 4.18 2.19
CA ASN A 90 -20.82 2.94 1.70
C ASN A 90 -21.79 1.74 1.88
N PRO A 91 -22.24 1.08 0.79
CA PRO A 91 -23.22 0.01 0.87
C PRO A 91 -22.77 -1.23 1.64
N TYR A 92 -21.46 -1.45 1.79
CA TYR A 92 -20.91 -2.58 2.54
C TYR A 92 -20.80 -2.25 4.02
N TRP A 93 -20.32 -1.05 4.36
CA TRP A 93 -20.26 -0.57 5.74
C TRP A 93 -21.64 -0.65 6.40
N GLU A 94 -22.70 -0.24 5.70
CA GLU A 94 -24.09 -0.34 6.17
C GLU A 94 -24.52 -1.77 6.55
N LYS A 95 -23.94 -2.82 5.94
CA LYS A 95 -24.23 -4.22 6.31
C LYS A 95 -23.49 -4.66 7.56
N LEU A 96 -22.32 -4.08 7.82
CA LEU A 96 -21.42 -4.51 8.89
C LEU A 96 -21.54 -3.68 10.16
N ARG A 97 -22.06 -2.45 10.08
CA ARG A 97 -22.04 -1.47 11.19
C ARG A 97 -22.64 -1.97 12.51
N ASP A 98 -23.65 -2.85 12.43
CA ASP A 98 -24.36 -3.40 13.59
C ASP A 98 -23.91 -4.83 13.95
N LEU A 99 -22.95 -5.40 13.21
CA LEU A 99 -22.49 -6.77 13.42
C LEU A 99 -21.47 -6.86 14.56
N LYS A 100 -21.68 -7.89 15.39
CA LYS A 100 -20.74 -8.33 16.41
C LYS A 100 -20.74 -9.85 16.42
N ILE A 101 -19.71 -10.44 15.83
CA ILE A 101 -19.62 -11.87 15.61
C ILE A 101 -18.30 -12.38 16.17
N GLN A 102 -18.35 -13.48 16.90
CA GLN A 102 -17.15 -14.16 17.39
C GLN A 102 -17.33 -15.65 17.19
N GLU A 103 -16.43 -16.25 16.43
CA GLU A 103 -16.40 -17.68 16.19
C GLU A 103 -14.98 -18.21 16.36
N ARG A 104 -14.78 -19.05 17.38
CA ARG A 104 -13.46 -19.56 17.78
C ARG A 104 -12.49 -18.39 18.00
N ASN A 105 -11.43 -18.30 17.21
CA ASN A 105 -10.41 -17.26 17.25
C ASN A 105 -10.70 -16.09 16.30
N LEU A 106 -11.74 -16.16 15.47
CA LEU A 106 -12.12 -15.13 14.52
C LEU A 106 -13.18 -14.21 15.12
N LYS A 107 -13.07 -12.92 14.85
CA LYS A 107 -13.95 -11.91 15.42
C LYS A 107 -14.17 -10.76 14.44
N LEU A 108 -15.44 -10.40 14.22
CA LEU A 108 -15.86 -9.19 13.52
C LEU A 108 -16.54 -8.26 14.53
N ILE A 109 -15.97 -7.07 14.75
CA ILE A 109 -16.51 -6.07 15.68
C ILE A 109 -16.37 -4.67 15.14
N GLN A 110 -17.10 -3.74 15.75
CA GLN A 110 -16.82 -2.31 15.63
C GLN A 110 -15.63 -1.93 16.52
N LYS A 111 -14.63 -1.31 15.91
CA LYS A 111 -13.54 -0.59 16.58
C LYS A 111 -13.81 0.90 16.50
N GLU A 112 -13.33 1.64 17.48
CA GLU A 112 -13.47 3.10 17.53
C GLU A 112 -12.12 3.77 17.26
N VAL A 113 -12.13 4.78 16.40
CA VAL A 113 -11.08 5.80 16.35
C VAL A 113 -11.57 6.97 17.17
N GLY A 114 -10.82 7.32 18.22
CA GLY A 114 -11.15 8.46 19.09
C GLY A 114 -10.88 9.81 18.43
N PRO A 115 -11.40 10.92 18.99
CA PRO A 115 -11.09 12.26 18.52
C PRO A 115 -9.57 12.50 18.55
N TYR A 116 -9.08 13.22 17.56
CA TYR A 116 -7.67 13.59 17.36
C TYR A 116 -6.72 12.39 17.32
N SER A 117 -7.21 11.20 16.97
CA SER A 117 -6.38 10.05 16.68
C SER A 117 -6.07 10.03 15.19
N LEU A 118 -4.80 9.88 14.83
CA LEU A 118 -4.39 9.73 13.43
C LEU A 118 -4.74 8.34 12.91
N TYR A 119 -5.24 8.29 11.69
CA TYR A 119 -5.47 7.06 10.93
C TYR A 119 -5.07 7.27 9.46
N PRO A 120 -4.60 6.21 8.76
CA PRO A 120 -4.31 6.32 7.33
C PRO A 120 -5.60 6.72 6.59
N TYR A 121 -5.48 7.59 5.59
CA TYR A 121 -6.65 8.13 4.88
C TYR A 121 -6.62 7.87 3.38
N SER A 122 -5.46 7.99 2.74
CA SER A 122 -5.31 7.84 1.29
C SER A 122 -3.91 7.29 0.98
N PHE A 123 -3.64 7.05 -0.30
CA PHE A 123 -2.27 6.79 -0.78
C PHE A 123 -1.32 7.93 -0.39
N THR A 124 -0.03 7.60 -0.29
CA THR A 124 1.04 8.58 -0.21
C THR A 124 1.00 9.47 -1.46
N GLU A 125 0.98 10.78 -1.26
CA GLU A 125 1.11 11.74 -2.36
C GLU A 125 2.59 11.82 -2.76
N VAL A 126 2.86 11.72 -4.06
CA VAL A 126 4.22 11.76 -4.61
C VAL A 126 4.38 13.03 -5.44
N GLY A 127 5.37 13.85 -5.06
CA GLY A 127 5.71 15.08 -5.75
C GLY A 127 6.29 14.84 -7.15
N SER A 128 6.51 15.93 -7.89
CA SER A 128 7.03 15.83 -9.25
C SER A 128 8.45 15.26 -9.30
N ALA A 129 8.77 14.65 -10.44
CA ALA A 129 10.13 14.32 -10.81
C ALA A 129 11.06 15.57 -10.71
N PRO A 130 12.36 15.37 -10.49
CA PRO A 130 13.05 14.08 -10.29
C PRO A 130 13.13 13.66 -8.81
N PHE A 131 12.51 14.42 -7.90
CA PHE A 131 12.74 14.27 -6.45
C PHE A 131 11.64 13.50 -5.72
N TYR A 132 10.50 13.24 -6.36
CA TYR A 132 9.43 12.36 -5.87
C TYR A 132 9.11 12.55 -4.39
N GLU A 133 8.83 13.79 -3.97
CA GLU A 133 8.58 14.09 -2.56
C GLU A 133 7.42 13.29 -2.01
N GLU A 134 7.67 12.54 -0.94
CA GLU A 134 6.64 11.70 -0.36
C GLU A 134 5.89 12.47 0.73
N THR A 135 4.57 12.52 0.61
CA THR A 135 3.66 13.12 1.59
C THR A 135 2.68 12.06 2.07
N PRO A 136 2.95 11.41 3.22
CA PRO A 136 2.06 10.38 3.73
C PRO A 136 0.72 11.01 4.16
N CYS A 137 -0.38 10.37 3.77
CA CYS A 137 -1.72 10.94 3.92
C CYS A 137 -2.47 10.34 5.12
N PHE A 138 -2.52 11.11 6.20
CA PHE A 138 -3.21 10.76 7.44
C PHE A 138 -4.38 11.72 7.70
N ALA A 139 -5.40 11.21 8.35
CA ALA A 139 -6.53 12.01 8.81
C ALA A 139 -6.71 11.90 10.32
N TYR A 140 -7.39 12.91 10.87
CA TYR A 140 -7.98 12.88 12.20
C TYR A 140 -9.36 13.57 12.15
N SER A 141 -10.21 13.28 13.12
CA SER A 141 -11.50 13.95 13.33
C SER A 141 -11.55 14.56 14.73
N ASP A 142 -12.42 15.55 14.96
CA ASP A 142 -12.65 16.12 16.29
C ASP A 142 -13.70 15.35 17.12
N HIS A 143 -14.19 14.24 16.58
CA HIS A 143 -15.16 13.34 17.20
C HIS A 143 -14.77 11.88 16.89
N SER A 144 -15.24 10.95 17.74
CA SER A 144 -15.03 9.51 17.50
C SER A 144 -15.85 9.01 16.33
N PHE A 145 -15.35 8.00 15.63
CA PHE A 145 -16.13 7.20 14.68
C PHE A 145 -15.79 5.71 14.82
N SER A 146 -16.68 4.84 14.34
CA SER A 146 -16.50 3.40 14.38
C SER A 146 -16.34 2.78 12.99
N TYR A 147 -15.58 1.70 12.92
CA TYR A 147 -15.37 0.92 11.70
C TYR A 147 -15.39 -0.59 12.01
N PRO A 148 -15.84 -1.42 11.06
CA PRO A 148 -15.71 -2.87 11.17
C PRO A 148 -14.25 -3.30 11.11
N GLU A 149 -13.81 -4.10 12.09
CA GLU A 149 -12.54 -4.80 12.10
C GLU A 149 -12.79 -6.31 12.20
N PHE A 150 -12.17 -7.05 11.29
CA PHE A 150 -12.04 -8.49 11.37
C PHE A 150 -10.67 -8.86 11.93
N SER A 151 -10.63 -9.71 12.95
CA SER A 151 -9.41 -10.10 13.66
C SER A 151 -9.33 -11.61 13.86
N SER A 152 -8.10 -12.10 13.95
CA SER A 152 -7.78 -13.51 14.23
C SER A 152 -6.83 -13.58 15.42
N SER A 153 -7.23 -14.31 16.47
CA SER A 153 -6.44 -14.48 17.70
C SER A 153 -6.00 -13.16 18.34
N GLY A 154 -6.86 -12.13 18.27
CA GLY A 154 -6.61 -10.80 18.83
C GLY A 154 -5.73 -9.89 17.97
N ARG A 155 -5.24 -10.35 16.81
CA ARG A 155 -4.54 -9.52 15.83
C ARG A 155 -5.52 -9.06 14.75
N PRO A 156 -5.53 -7.76 14.38
CA PRO A 156 -6.26 -7.31 13.20
C PRO A 156 -5.86 -8.17 11.99
N TRP A 157 -6.86 -8.67 11.29
CA TRP A 157 -6.69 -9.35 10.01
C TRP A 157 -7.00 -8.36 8.89
N MET A 158 -8.05 -7.55 9.06
CA MET A 158 -8.34 -6.38 8.23
C MET A 158 -9.42 -5.49 8.82
N SER A 159 -9.53 -4.30 8.27
CA SER A 159 -10.48 -3.28 8.66
C SER A 159 -11.23 -2.76 7.44
N LEU A 160 -12.31 -2.03 7.67
CA LEU A 160 -12.95 -1.19 6.66
C LEU A 160 -12.84 0.26 7.11
N LEU A 161 -11.62 0.77 7.18
CA LEU A 161 -11.33 2.18 7.42
C LEU A 161 -11.60 3.02 6.17
N PRO A 162 -11.67 4.36 6.31
CA PRO A 162 -11.70 5.29 5.18
C PRO A 162 -10.63 5.01 4.12
N HIS A 163 -9.40 4.64 4.53
CA HIS A 163 -8.31 4.31 3.62
C HIS A 163 -8.65 3.16 2.68
N GLU A 164 -9.16 2.03 3.19
CA GLU A 164 -9.58 0.89 2.38
C GLU A 164 -10.70 1.27 1.42
N ILE A 165 -11.67 2.08 1.86
CA ILE A 165 -12.76 2.57 1.00
C ILE A 165 -12.20 3.41 -0.14
N LEU A 166 -11.32 4.37 0.15
CA LEU A 166 -10.77 5.34 -0.81
C LEU A 166 -9.78 4.70 -1.78
N THR A 167 -8.85 3.89 -1.28
CA THR A 167 -7.81 3.24 -2.09
C THR A 167 -8.36 2.16 -3.02
N MET A 168 -9.52 1.58 -2.71
CA MET A 168 -10.19 0.63 -3.59
C MET A 168 -11.22 1.27 -4.55
N GLN A 169 -11.50 2.58 -4.49
CA GLN A 169 -12.49 3.22 -5.35
C GLN A 169 -12.20 3.01 -6.84
N GLU A 170 -10.97 3.29 -7.26
CA GLU A 170 -10.56 3.16 -8.66
C GLU A 170 -10.63 1.70 -9.15
N PRO A 171 -10.05 0.70 -8.44
CA PRO A 171 -10.22 -0.71 -8.80
C PRO A 171 -11.68 -1.17 -8.86
N ILE A 172 -12.52 -0.74 -7.93
CA ILE A 172 -13.96 -1.07 -7.93
C ILE A 172 -14.64 -0.47 -9.16
N GLN A 173 -14.33 0.78 -9.52
CA GLN A 173 -14.88 1.44 -10.70
C GLN A 173 -14.46 0.71 -11.99
N ASN A 174 -13.19 0.30 -12.07
CA ASN A 174 -12.59 -0.35 -13.23
C ASN A 174 -13.01 -1.81 -13.42
N ALA A 175 -13.43 -2.49 -12.35
CA ALA A 175 -13.90 -3.87 -12.39
C ALA A 175 -15.09 -4.04 -13.35
N LYS A 176 -15.02 -5.01 -14.26
CA LYS A 176 -16.11 -5.33 -15.20
C LYS A 176 -15.94 -6.76 -15.73
N GLY A 177 -17.01 -7.32 -16.29
CA GLY A 177 -17.03 -8.66 -16.87
C GLY A 177 -16.82 -9.76 -15.82
N LYS A 178 -15.99 -10.74 -16.14
CA LYS A 178 -15.53 -11.78 -15.21
C LYS A 178 -14.40 -11.22 -14.35
N VAL A 179 -14.71 -10.93 -13.10
CA VAL A 179 -13.77 -10.39 -12.12
C VAL A 179 -13.14 -11.52 -11.31
N LEU A 180 -11.84 -11.45 -11.10
CA LEU A 180 -11.08 -12.27 -10.16
C LEU A 180 -10.55 -11.37 -9.03
N THR A 181 -10.63 -11.83 -7.80
CA THR A 181 -9.93 -11.21 -6.67
C THR A 181 -9.12 -12.26 -5.93
N TYR A 182 -7.85 -11.96 -5.69
CA TYR A 182 -7.00 -12.75 -4.81
C TYR A 182 -7.03 -12.13 -3.43
N GLY A 183 -7.33 -12.97 -2.42
CA GLY A 183 -7.68 -12.50 -1.09
C GLY A 183 -9.18 -12.18 -1.02
N LEU A 184 -9.85 -12.81 -0.06
CA LEU A 184 -11.26 -12.55 0.20
C LEU A 184 -11.40 -11.60 1.36
N GLY A 185 -10.77 -11.93 2.49
CA GLY A 185 -10.94 -11.15 3.69
C GLY A 185 -12.38 -11.10 4.21
N MET A 186 -12.83 -9.87 4.52
CA MET A 186 -14.22 -9.54 4.76
C MET A 186 -15.02 -9.47 3.46
N GLY A 187 -14.37 -9.43 2.29
CA GLY A 187 -15.03 -9.42 0.98
C GLY A 187 -15.50 -8.05 0.52
N TYR A 188 -14.91 -6.96 1.00
CA TYR A 188 -15.32 -5.60 0.63
C TYR A 188 -15.25 -5.36 -0.88
N PHE A 189 -14.09 -5.55 -1.51
CA PHE A 189 -13.96 -5.42 -2.96
C PHE A 189 -14.92 -6.35 -3.70
N ALA A 190 -14.98 -7.62 -3.30
CA ALA A 190 -15.86 -8.61 -3.93
C ALA A 190 -17.35 -8.21 -3.86
N TYR A 191 -17.78 -7.64 -2.73
CA TYR A 191 -19.14 -7.16 -2.54
C TYR A 191 -19.44 -6.00 -3.48
N MET A 192 -18.57 -4.99 -3.48
CA MET A 192 -18.74 -3.79 -4.30
C MET A 192 -18.71 -4.14 -5.80
N ALA A 193 -17.85 -5.07 -6.23
CA ALA A 193 -17.84 -5.59 -7.59
C ALA A 193 -19.13 -6.36 -7.93
N CYS A 194 -19.68 -7.16 -7.01
CA CYS A 194 -20.96 -7.86 -7.24
C CYS A 194 -22.15 -6.90 -7.45
N LEU A 195 -22.12 -5.71 -6.84
CA LEU A 195 -23.18 -4.72 -7.00
C LEU A 195 -23.22 -4.08 -8.40
N LYS A 196 -22.11 -4.11 -9.14
CA LYS A 196 -22.01 -3.49 -10.46
C LYS A 196 -22.74 -4.29 -11.53
N GLU A 197 -23.53 -3.60 -12.36
CA GLU A 197 -24.29 -4.23 -13.44
C GLU A 197 -23.39 -4.81 -14.55
N ASP A 198 -22.28 -4.16 -14.84
CA ASP A 198 -21.30 -4.56 -15.85
C ASP A 198 -20.35 -5.69 -15.38
N VAL A 199 -20.49 -6.17 -14.14
CA VAL A 199 -19.81 -7.35 -13.60
C VAL A 199 -20.72 -8.57 -13.71
N SER A 200 -20.29 -9.57 -14.49
CA SER A 200 -21.02 -10.82 -14.71
C SER A 200 -20.83 -11.83 -13.59
N SER A 201 -19.62 -11.90 -13.02
CA SER A 201 -19.26 -12.81 -11.93
C SER A 201 -18.02 -12.31 -11.22
N VAL A 202 -17.92 -12.57 -9.93
CA VAL A 202 -16.73 -12.32 -9.11
C VAL A 202 -16.23 -13.66 -8.58
N THR A 203 -15.01 -14.04 -8.90
CA THR A 203 -14.33 -15.19 -8.29
C THR A 203 -13.38 -14.68 -7.22
N ALA A 204 -13.57 -15.10 -5.97
CA ALA A 204 -12.67 -14.78 -4.87
C ALA A 204 -11.90 -16.03 -4.45
N VAL A 205 -10.57 -15.94 -4.42
CA VAL A 205 -9.68 -17.02 -3.99
C VAL A 205 -9.17 -16.70 -2.59
N GLU A 206 -9.52 -17.56 -1.63
CA GLU A 206 -9.11 -17.44 -0.22
C GLU A 206 -8.35 -18.69 0.22
N LYS A 207 -7.20 -18.48 0.86
CA LYS A 207 -6.33 -19.57 1.30
C LYS A 207 -6.79 -20.13 2.65
N ASP A 208 -7.21 -19.26 3.57
CA ASP A 208 -7.54 -19.65 4.93
C ASP A 208 -8.94 -20.29 5.00
N PRO A 209 -9.04 -21.59 5.34
CA PRO A 209 -10.34 -22.27 5.44
C PRO A 209 -11.24 -21.74 6.55
N ALA A 210 -10.68 -21.19 7.63
CA ALA A 210 -11.43 -20.63 8.73
C ALA A 210 -12.03 -19.28 8.33
N VAL A 211 -11.27 -18.41 7.65
CA VAL A 211 -11.79 -17.15 7.06
C VAL A 211 -12.90 -17.46 6.06
N LEU A 212 -12.68 -18.43 5.18
CA LEU A 212 -13.68 -18.82 4.18
C LEU A 212 -14.96 -19.40 4.81
N ALA A 213 -14.84 -20.20 5.87
CA ALA A 213 -15.99 -20.73 6.61
C ALA A 213 -16.76 -19.61 7.31
N PHE A 214 -16.05 -18.72 8.02
CA PHE A 214 -16.63 -17.54 8.67
C PHE A 214 -17.38 -16.66 7.66
N PHE A 215 -16.75 -16.36 6.52
CA PHE A 215 -17.36 -15.57 5.46
C PHE A 215 -18.64 -16.22 4.95
N ARG A 216 -18.64 -17.52 4.67
CA ARG A 216 -19.81 -18.25 4.15
C ARG A 216 -21.00 -18.21 5.11
N GLU A 217 -20.74 -18.34 6.41
CA GLU A 217 -21.79 -18.33 7.42
C GLU A 217 -22.33 -16.92 7.67
N HIS A 218 -21.43 -15.94 7.84
CA HIS A 218 -21.79 -14.65 8.43
C HIS A 218 -21.86 -13.49 7.44
N LEU A 219 -21.11 -13.53 6.33
CA LEU A 219 -20.98 -12.39 5.41
C LEU A 219 -21.62 -12.64 4.05
N LEU A 220 -21.50 -13.86 3.51
CA LEU A 220 -22.13 -14.27 2.26
C LEU A 220 -23.66 -14.03 2.21
N PRO A 221 -24.44 -14.11 3.32
CA PRO A 221 -25.85 -13.75 3.30
C PRO A 221 -26.16 -12.33 2.80
N PHE A 222 -25.21 -11.39 2.91
CA PHE A 222 -25.39 -10.02 2.42
C PHE A 222 -25.11 -9.87 0.91
N PHE A 223 -24.42 -10.84 0.29
CA PHE A 223 -23.97 -10.73 -1.09
C PHE A 223 -25.09 -11.07 -2.09
N PRO A 224 -25.04 -10.49 -3.31
CA PRO A 224 -25.78 -11.00 -4.46
C PRO A 224 -25.28 -12.40 -4.83
N LYS A 225 -25.87 -13.45 -4.24
CA LYS A 225 -25.39 -14.84 -4.30
C LYS A 225 -25.18 -15.39 -5.72
N GLN A 226 -25.81 -14.81 -6.73
CA GLN A 226 -25.72 -15.26 -8.12
C GLN A 226 -24.39 -14.92 -8.80
N LYS A 227 -23.64 -13.94 -8.27
CA LYS A 227 -22.39 -13.45 -8.90
C LYS A 227 -21.12 -13.94 -8.24
N LEU A 228 -21.15 -14.26 -6.95
CA LEU A 228 -19.94 -14.60 -6.19
C LEU A 228 -19.62 -16.10 -6.26
N ILE A 229 -18.40 -16.41 -6.68
CA ILE A 229 -17.80 -17.74 -6.71
C ILE A 229 -16.65 -17.75 -5.71
N LEU A 230 -16.69 -18.68 -4.75
CA LEU A 230 -15.68 -18.79 -3.70
C LEU A 230 -14.79 -20.01 -3.91
N ILE A 231 -13.50 -19.80 -4.08
CA ILE A 231 -12.50 -20.84 -4.26
C ILE A 231 -11.58 -20.89 -3.05
N LYS A 232 -11.47 -22.07 -2.43
CA LYS A 232 -10.42 -22.31 -1.43
C LYS A 232 -9.13 -22.64 -2.16
N GLY A 233 -8.10 -21.80 -2.04
CA GLY A 233 -6.82 -22.05 -2.68
C GLY A 233 -5.77 -20.98 -2.40
N ASP A 234 -4.52 -21.31 -2.68
CA ASP A 234 -3.44 -20.32 -2.69
C ASP A 234 -3.51 -19.50 -4.00
N ALA A 235 -3.43 -18.18 -3.88
CA ALA A 235 -3.57 -17.27 -5.01
C ALA A 235 -2.46 -17.46 -6.07
N LEU A 236 -1.20 -17.69 -5.66
CA LEU A 236 -0.10 -17.93 -6.60
C LEU A 236 -0.27 -19.27 -7.31
N GLU A 237 -0.67 -20.32 -6.59
CA GLU A 237 -0.96 -21.62 -7.21
C GLU A 237 -2.13 -21.56 -8.19
N PHE A 238 -3.16 -20.78 -7.87
CA PHE A 238 -4.30 -20.56 -8.75
C PHE A 238 -3.88 -19.80 -10.01
N ALA A 239 -3.10 -18.74 -9.84
CA ALA A 239 -2.59 -17.92 -10.95
C ALA A 239 -1.74 -18.75 -11.93
N GLY A 240 -0.90 -19.65 -11.42
CA GLY A 240 -0.06 -20.53 -12.24
C GLY A 240 -0.81 -21.61 -13.05
N LYS A 241 -2.09 -21.87 -12.76
CA LYS A 241 -2.92 -22.86 -13.45
C LYS A 241 -3.94 -22.25 -14.42
N GLY A 242 -4.17 -20.94 -14.33
CA GLY A 242 -5.19 -20.25 -15.11
C GLY A 242 -4.79 -20.04 -16.56
N GLU A 243 -5.77 -20.15 -17.47
CA GLU A 243 -5.57 -19.78 -18.87
C GLU A 243 -5.54 -18.26 -19.01
N LYS A 244 -4.71 -17.76 -19.93
CA LYS A 244 -4.60 -16.32 -20.17
C LYS A 244 -5.93 -15.74 -20.63
N GLY A 245 -6.32 -14.58 -20.08
CA GLY A 245 -7.59 -13.91 -20.42
C GLY A 245 -8.84 -14.66 -19.97
N SER A 246 -8.74 -15.57 -18.99
CA SER A 246 -9.91 -16.22 -18.37
C SER A 246 -10.84 -15.23 -17.68
N TYR A 247 -10.27 -14.10 -17.24
CA TYR A 247 -10.96 -13.02 -16.55
C TYR A 247 -10.75 -11.69 -17.29
N ASP A 248 -11.72 -10.79 -17.16
CA ASP A 248 -11.64 -9.44 -17.73
C ASP A 248 -10.89 -8.48 -16.80
N PHE A 249 -10.98 -8.71 -15.49
CA PHE A 249 -10.35 -7.89 -14.46
C PHE A 249 -9.84 -8.73 -13.30
N LEU A 250 -8.63 -8.45 -12.83
CA LEU A 250 -8.04 -9.01 -11.61
C LEU A 250 -7.76 -7.90 -10.60
N PHE A 251 -8.19 -8.10 -9.35
CA PHE A 251 -7.77 -7.31 -8.20
C PHE A 251 -6.93 -8.16 -7.22
N MET A 252 -5.78 -7.62 -6.81
CA MET A 252 -4.86 -8.28 -5.88
C MET A 252 -4.91 -7.64 -4.49
N ASP A 253 -5.37 -8.39 -3.49
CA ASP A 253 -5.52 -7.92 -2.11
C ASP A 253 -5.10 -9.01 -1.11
N VAL A 254 -3.80 -9.32 -1.08
CA VAL A 254 -3.22 -10.44 -0.30
C VAL A 254 -2.05 -10.04 0.59
N HIS A 255 -1.90 -8.73 0.85
CA HIS A 255 -0.82 -8.12 1.62
C HIS A 255 -1.40 -7.10 2.61
N HIS A 256 -0.61 -6.61 3.56
CA HIS A 256 -1.09 -5.70 4.61
C HIS A 256 -0.64 -4.26 4.37
N ASP A 257 0.53 -4.07 3.77
CA ASP A 257 1.14 -2.77 3.50
C ASP A 257 2.12 -2.85 2.31
N ALA A 258 2.82 -1.75 2.02
CA ALA A 258 3.78 -1.72 0.92
C ALA A 258 5.03 -2.59 1.16
N GLU A 259 5.41 -2.83 2.41
CA GLU A 259 6.61 -3.59 2.76
C GLU A 259 6.41 -5.08 2.47
N ASP A 260 5.32 -5.67 2.93
CA ASP A 260 4.97 -7.07 2.59
C ASP A 260 4.34 -7.18 1.18
N GLY A 261 3.75 -6.10 0.69
CA GLY A 261 3.16 -5.98 -0.64
C GLY A 261 4.18 -6.05 -1.77
N LEU A 262 5.36 -5.44 -1.65
CA LEU A 262 6.35 -5.42 -2.74
C LEU A 262 6.84 -6.83 -3.16
N PRO A 263 7.29 -7.72 -2.26
CA PRO A 263 7.65 -9.09 -2.63
C PRO A 263 6.51 -9.87 -3.32
N ILE A 264 5.27 -9.64 -2.88
CA ILE A 264 4.07 -10.25 -3.44
C ILE A 264 3.79 -9.69 -4.84
N TYR A 265 3.85 -8.37 -5.00
CA TYR A 265 3.68 -7.65 -6.26
C TYR A 265 4.61 -8.20 -7.33
N LEU A 266 5.91 -8.31 -7.03
CA LEU A 266 6.92 -8.83 -7.95
C LEU A 266 6.65 -10.27 -8.40
N ARG A 267 6.14 -11.13 -7.50
CA ARG A 267 5.77 -12.51 -7.84
C ARG A 267 4.59 -12.55 -8.79
N PHE A 268 3.56 -11.77 -8.50
CA PHE A 268 2.32 -11.82 -9.26
C PHE A 268 2.42 -11.15 -10.63
N LYS A 269 3.37 -10.25 -10.85
CA LYS A 269 3.63 -9.65 -12.18
C LYS A 269 3.75 -10.70 -13.29
N LYS A 270 4.33 -11.87 -12.99
CA LYS A 270 4.51 -12.96 -13.97
C LYS A 270 3.19 -13.70 -14.28
N SER A 271 2.16 -13.51 -13.47
CA SER A 271 0.89 -14.23 -13.54
C SER A 271 -0.34 -13.35 -13.82
N GLU A 272 -0.15 -12.05 -14.06
CA GLU A 272 -1.22 -11.10 -14.42
C GLU A 272 -2.00 -11.53 -15.68
N GLY A 273 -1.37 -12.30 -16.57
CA GLY A 273 -1.95 -12.70 -17.85
C GLY A 273 -3.23 -13.53 -17.75
N ILE A 274 -3.58 -14.05 -16.57
CA ILE A 274 -4.88 -14.71 -16.33
C ILE A 274 -6.06 -13.75 -16.55
N ALA A 275 -5.84 -12.45 -16.40
CA ALA A 275 -6.82 -11.39 -16.65
C ALA A 275 -6.37 -10.42 -17.75
N LEU A 276 -7.33 -9.76 -18.40
CA LEU A 276 -7.05 -8.73 -19.41
C LEU A 276 -6.53 -7.42 -18.79
N ARG A 277 -6.92 -7.14 -17.55
CA ARG A 277 -6.44 -6.00 -16.75
C ARG A 277 -6.21 -6.48 -15.31
N SER A 278 -5.11 -6.05 -14.70
CA SER A 278 -4.76 -6.37 -13.32
C SER A 278 -4.50 -5.08 -12.56
N GLU A 279 -5.06 -4.98 -11.35
CA GLU A 279 -4.81 -3.90 -10.41
C GLU A 279 -4.50 -4.48 -9.02
N TYR A 280 -3.72 -3.75 -8.25
CA TYR A 280 -3.28 -4.16 -6.93
C TYR A 280 -3.80 -3.18 -5.90
N TRP A 281 -4.25 -3.70 -4.76
CA TRP A 281 -4.47 -2.85 -3.61
C TRP A 281 -3.15 -2.12 -3.28
N ILE A 282 -3.25 -0.83 -2.93
CA ILE A 282 -2.13 0.06 -2.62
C ILE A 282 -0.94 0.03 -3.62
N GLU A 283 -1.18 -0.23 -4.92
CA GLU A 283 -0.10 -0.29 -5.94
C GLU A 283 0.79 0.96 -5.90
N ARG A 284 0.18 2.14 -5.71
CA ARG A 284 0.91 3.41 -5.67
C ARG A 284 1.93 3.44 -4.52
N ASP A 285 1.56 2.98 -3.34
CA ASP A 285 2.46 2.90 -2.18
C ASP A 285 3.52 1.80 -2.35
N ILE A 286 3.18 0.68 -3.00
CA ILE A 286 4.16 -0.35 -3.39
C ILE A 286 5.22 0.23 -4.33
N LEU A 287 4.81 1.06 -5.30
CA LEU A 287 5.74 1.72 -6.23
C LEU A 287 6.60 2.77 -5.53
N VAL A 288 6.03 3.49 -4.55
CA VAL A 288 6.82 4.33 -3.64
C VAL A 288 7.93 3.52 -2.99
N TYR A 289 7.58 2.40 -2.37
CA TYR A 289 8.55 1.55 -1.70
C TYR A 289 9.62 0.97 -2.66
N LEU A 290 9.23 0.55 -3.87
CA LEU A 290 10.19 0.14 -4.89
C LEU A 290 11.10 1.28 -5.36
N ARG A 291 10.58 2.51 -5.46
CA ARG A 291 11.37 3.70 -5.83
C ARG A 291 12.47 3.98 -4.83
N ARG A 292 12.18 3.88 -3.53
CA ARG A 292 13.19 4.01 -2.46
C ARG A 292 14.34 3.02 -2.66
N TYR A 293 14.04 1.76 -2.98
CA TYR A 293 15.07 0.76 -3.35
C TYR A 293 15.89 1.16 -4.59
N LEU A 294 15.28 1.76 -5.61
CA LEU A 294 16.01 2.25 -6.78
C LEU A 294 16.90 3.44 -6.43
N ILE A 295 16.45 4.36 -5.56
CA ILE A 295 17.23 5.51 -5.11
C ILE A 295 18.43 5.03 -4.28
N ALA A 296 18.23 4.11 -3.34
CA ALA A 296 19.32 3.49 -2.59
C ALA A 296 20.32 2.77 -3.50
N PHE A 297 19.83 2.06 -4.53
CA PHE A 297 20.69 1.47 -5.56
C PHE A 297 21.50 2.54 -6.32
N LEU A 298 20.90 3.66 -6.71
CA LEU A 298 21.60 4.77 -7.36
C LEU A 298 22.68 5.37 -6.46
N GLU A 299 22.41 5.49 -5.15
CA GLU A 299 23.38 5.99 -4.17
C GLU A 299 24.60 5.06 -4.07
N GLU A 300 24.36 3.75 -4.00
CA GLU A 300 25.45 2.76 -4.02
C GLU A 300 26.24 2.80 -5.34
N GLN A 301 25.56 2.91 -6.49
CA GLN A 301 26.24 3.05 -7.79
C GLN A 301 27.03 4.35 -7.90
N ASN A 302 26.66 5.39 -7.15
CA ASN A 302 27.41 6.63 -7.09
C ASN A 302 28.71 6.49 -6.28
N ASN A 303 28.76 5.55 -5.34
CA ASN A 303 29.97 5.25 -4.55
C ASN A 303 31.08 4.63 -5.43
N PRO A 304 32.27 5.27 -5.53
CA PRO A 304 33.36 4.80 -6.39
C PRO A 304 33.86 3.39 -6.06
N GLU A 305 33.82 2.95 -4.80
CA GLU A 305 34.32 1.62 -4.42
C GLU A 305 33.34 0.52 -4.88
N ILE A 306 32.05 0.71 -4.64
CA ILE A 306 31.00 -0.21 -5.10
C ILE A 306 30.96 -0.25 -6.64
N ALA A 307 31.06 0.91 -7.29
CA ALA A 307 31.11 0.99 -8.75
C ALA A 307 32.30 0.22 -9.35
N LYS A 308 33.46 0.16 -8.66
CA LYS A 308 34.62 -0.63 -9.08
C LYS A 308 34.41 -2.14 -8.90
N GLU A 309 33.73 -2.55 -7.84
CA GLU A 309 33.42 -3.97 -7.59
C GLU A 309 32.40 -4.52 -8.61
N GLY A 310 31.54 -3.65 -9.15
CA GLY A 310 30.57 -3.99 -10.19
C GLY A 310 29.61 -5.09 -9.73
N GLY A 311 29.30 -6.05 -10.60
CA GLY A 311 28.36 -7.13 -10.27
C GLY A 311 28.77 -8.02 -9.09
N LYS A 312 30.02 -7.93 -8.60
CA LYS A 312 30.45 -8.65 -7.39
C LYS A 312 29.87 -8.05 -6.11
N ALA A 313 29.56 -6.75 -6.09
CA ALA A 313 28.90 -6.09 -4.96
C ALA A 313 27.45 -6.58 -4.79
N TYR A 314 26.85 -7.11 -5.86
CA TYR A 314 25.43 -7.49 -5.94
C TYR A 314 25.21 -8.98 -6.08
N LEU A 315 26.10 -9.80 -5.54
CA LEU A 315 25.88 -11.24 -5.51
C LEU A 315 24.58 -11.55 -4.74
N PRO A 316 23.68 -12.37 -5.30
CA PRO A 316 22.37 -12.58 -4.72
C PRO A 316 22.49 -13.19 -3.32
N GLY A 317 22.10 -12.41 -2.31
CA GLY A 317 21.93 -12.86 -0.93
C GLY A 317 20.70 -13.73 -0.75
N LYS A 318 20.46 -14.21 0.48
CA LYS A 318 19.27 -15.01 0.81
C LYS A 318 18.06 -14.14 1.16
N ASP A 319 18.29 -12.94 1.67
CA ASP A 319 17.25 -11.97 2.03
C ASP A 319 16.61 -11.31 0.79
N PHE A 320 15.52 -10.59 1.01
CA PHE A 320 14.78 -9.92 -0.06
C PHE A 320 15.56 -8.74 -0.67
N PRO A 321 16.09 -7.77 0.12
CA PRO A 321 16.84 -6.65 -0.41
C PRO A 321 18.01 -7.07 -1.31
N SER A 322 18.85 -8.01 -0.86
CA SER A 322 20.02 -8.44 -1.63
C SER A 322 19.64 -9.06 -2.99
N ARG A 323 18.52 -9.79 -3.05
CA ARG A 323 18.00 -10.33 -4.33
C ARG A 323 17.45 -9.23 -5.23
N LEU A 324 16.80 -8.23 -4.64
CA LEU A 324 16.22 -7.12 -5.38
C LEU A 324 17.31 -6.27 -6.02
N PHE A 325 18.34 -5.88 -5.24
CA PHE A 325 19.49 -5.14 -5.74
C PHE A 325 20.25 -5.91 -6.83
N SER A 326 20.41 -7.23 -6.70
CA SER A 326 21.03 -8.07 -7.74
C SER A 326 20.28 -8.03 -9.07
N GLU A 327 18.96 -8.12 -9.02
CA GLU A 327 18.13 -8.06 -10.23
C GLU A 327 18.02 -6.64 -10.79
N ILE A 328 17.95 -5.60 -9.94
CA ILE A 328 18.03 -4.19 -10.37
C ILE A 328 19.36 -3.94 -11.07
N TYR A 329 20.48 -4.40 -10.51
CA TYR A 329 21.80 -4.29 -11.13
C TYR A 329 21.80 -4.90 -12.52
N ARG A 330 21.30 -6.15 -12.65
CA ARG A 330 21.17 -6.86 -13.93
C ARG A 330 20.33 -6.10 -14.95
N LEU A 331 19.17 -5.56 -14.55
CA LEU A 331 18.30 -4.78 -15.43
C LEU A 331 18.90 -3.42 -15.81
N SER A 332 19.80 -2.89 -14.98
CA SER A 332 20.49 -1.62 -15.20
C SER A 332 21.80 -1.73 -16.01
N GLU A 333 22.17 -2.93 -16.46
CA GLU A 333 23.36 -3.14 -17.28
C GLU A 333 23.21 -2.39 -18.62
N GLY A 334 24.21 -1.58 -18.97
CA GLY A 334 24.18 -0.74 -20.17
C GLY A 334 23.35 0.54 -20.07
N VAL A 335 22.58 0.74 -18.99
CA VAL A 335 21.86 2.00 -18.74
C VAL A 335 22.85 3.11 -18.38
N SER A 336 22.71 4.29 -18.99
CA SER A 336 23.47 5.52 -18.68
C SER A 336 22.49 6.61 -18.26
N LEU A 337 22.71 7.24 -17.10
CA LEU A 337 21.95 8.40 -16.65
C LEU A 337 22.86 9.63 -16.71
N GLU A 338 22.50 10.59 -17.58
CA GLU A 338 23.33 11.74 -17.90
C GLU A 338 22.73 13.07 -17.49
N ASN A 339 21.40 13.13 -17.38
CA ASN A 339 20.66 14.35 -17.11
C ASN A 339 19.39 14.09 -16.27
N GLU A 340 18.70 15.18 -15.91
CA GLU A 340 17.46 15.14 -15.11
C GLU A 340 16.34 14.32 -15.75
N GLY A 341 16.21 14.38 -17.08
CA GLY A 341 15.21 13.61 -17.82
C GLY A 341 15.45 12.11 -17.71
N ASP A 342 16.70 11.66 -17.84
CA ASP A 342 17.04 10.24 -17.70
C ASP A 342 16.73 9.74 -16.28
N LEU A 343 17.04 10.55 -15.26
CA LEU A 343 16.75 10.23 -13.86
C LEU A 343 15.24 10.16 -13.60
N ALA A 344 14.48 11.13 -14.14
CA ALA A 344 13.02 11.16 -14.05
C ALA A 344 12.38 9.95 -14.76
N GLU A 345 12.87 9.55 -15.92
CA GLU A 345 12.39 8.36 -16.61
C GLU A 345 12.70 7.10 -15.78
N PHE A 346 13.93 6.98 -15.27
CA PHE A 346 14.37 5.83 -14.50
C PHE A 346 13.57 5.64 -13.20
N LEU A 347 13.16 6.72 -12.54
CA LEU A 347 12.39 6.68 -11.29
C LEU A 347 10.86 6.79 -11.49
N SER A 348 10.40 6.85 -12.74
CA SER A 348 8.96 6.94 -13.07
C SER A 348 8.18 5.67 -12.73
N ASP A 349 6.90 5.82 -12.40
CA ASP A 349 5.98 4.70 -12.14
C ASP A 349 5.92 3.72 -13.31
N GLU A 350 5.95 4.23 -14.54
CA GLU A 350 5.98 3.40 -15.76
C GLU A 350 7.24 2.53 -15.80
N ASN A 351 8.41 3.09 -15.51
CA ASN A 351 9.64 2.30 -15.44
C ASN A 351 9.65 1.32 -14.26
N LEU A 352 9.16 1.73 -13.09
CA LEU A 352 9.04 0.87 -11.90
C LEU A 352 8.16 -0.35 -12.19
N LYS A 353 7.00 -0.15 -12.84
CA LYS A 353 6.11 -1.23 -13.28
C LYS A 353 6.77 -2.14 -14.30
N ARG A 354 7.48 -1.57 -15.29
CA ARG A 354 8.24 -2.34 -16.29
C ARG A 354 9.32 -3.20 -15.62
N MET A 355 10.13 -2.61 -14.75
CA MET A 355 11.17 -3.32 -14.03
C MET A 355 10.57 -4.44 -13.19
N ALA A 356 9.50 -4.17 -12.43
CA ALA A 356 8.80 -5.17 -11.62
C ALA A 356 8.37 -6.41 -12.43
N ALA A 357 7.95 -6.23 -13.69
CA ALA A 357 7.60 -7.33 -14.58
C ALA A 357 8.80 -8.15 -15.12
N GLU A 358 9.99 -7.55 -15.15
CA GLU A 358 11.21 -8.17 -15.69
C GLU A 358 12.13 -8.80 -14.62
N LEU A 359 11.89 -8.52 -13.33
CA LEU A 359 12.65 -9.11 -12.22
C LEU A 359 12.42 -10.63 -12.15
N LYS A 360 13.51 -11.41 -12.21
CA LYS A 360 13.43 -12.88 -12.32
C LYS A 360 13.45 -13.61 -10.98
N ALA A 361 14.07 -13.03 -9.95
CA ALA A 361 14.45 -13.72 -8.71
C ALA A 361 13.37 -13.84 -7.61
N PHE A 362 12.09 -13.61 -7.93
CA PHE A 362 10.98 -13.60 -6.97
C PHE A 362 9.89 -14.60 -7.26
#